data_AF-A0A969D1M3-F1
#
_entry.id   AF-A0A969D1M3-F1
#
_cell.length_a   1.000
_cell.length_b   1.000
_cell.length_c   1.000
_cell.angle_alpha   90.00
_cell.angle_beta   90.00
_cell.angle_gamma   90.00
#
_symmetry.space_group_name_H-M   'P 1'
#
loop_
_entity.id
_entity.type
_entity.pdbx_description
1 polymer ?
#
loop_
_entity_poly.entity_id
_entity_poly.type
_entity_poly.pdbx_seq_one_letter_code
_entity_poly.pdbx_strand_id
1 'polypeptide(L)'
;MQKLGIVVAAIIVLNTPLSLLAQDPQFTQFYANPLYLNPALTGASELTRVGVGYRNQWPALGYNFRTYYAYVDHFSPWYNSGVGLAVMSDRAGDLSLGFSGVHLSYAYKLWLSPNWAFRPGFSVGYLNYGLDASRIRASSQFGPDGSYDPTAATGLAVNETLHLLDLGVGGVFHGKNLWVGYSVYHLNFPNQSLIGSEDQMALRHSAHGGYKWKFSSQMVEGRFFYGGTRTQPGSSSELQKPRTFAPG
;
A
#
# COMPACT_ATOMS: atom_id res chain seq x y z
N MET A 1 -15.13 -22.92 -31.69
CA MET A 1 -13.68 -23.25 -31.69
C MET A 1 -12.78 -22.01 -31.55
N GLN A 2 -13.08 -20.87 -32.17
CA GLN A 2 -12.27 -19.64 -32.06
C GLN A 2 -12.10 -19.09 -30.61
N LYS A 3 -13.14 -19.18 -29.77
CA LYS A 3 -13.08 -18.72 -28.37
C LYS A 3 -12.18 -19.59 -27.47
N LEU A 4 -12.01 -20.87 -27.81
CA LEU A 4 -11.17 -21.80 -27.05
C LEU A 4 -9.68 -21.55 -27.36
N GLY A 5 -9.36 -21.20 -28.60
CA GLY A 5 -7.99 -20.83 -29.01
C GLY A 5 -7.46 -19.58 -28.30
N ILE A 6 -8.33 -18.60 -28.03
CA ILE A 6 -7.96 -17.38 -27.29
C ILE A 6 -7.64 -17.70 -25.82
N VAL A 7 -8.42 -18.59 -25.20
CA VAL A 7 -8.18 -19.02 -23.80
C VAL A 7 -6.88 -19.82 -23.69
N VAL A 8 -6.60 -20.71 -24.64
CA VAL A 8 -5.36 -21.50 -24.68
C VAL A 8 -4.15 -20.61 -24.97
N ALA A 9 -4.26 -19.65 -25.88
CA ALA A 9 -3.20 -18.66 -26.14
C ALA A 9 -2.92 -17.77 -24.90
N ALA A 10 -3.96 -17.36 -24.17
CA ALA A 10 -3.80 -16.59 -22.92
C ALA A 10 -3.10 -17.40 -21.81
N ILE A 11 -3.35 -18.71 -21.73
CA ILE A 11 -2.71 -19.60 -20.74
C ILE A 11 -1.23 -19.89 -21.11
N ILE A 12 -0.91 -19.96 -22.41
CA ILE A 12 0.46 -20.20 -22.90
C ILE A 12 1.33 -18.95 -22.73
N VAL A 13 0.78 -17.73 -22.86
CA VAL A 13 1.50 -16.47 -22.58
C VAL A 13 1.86 -16.33 -21.08
N LEU A 14 1.16 -17.02 -20.17
CA LEU A 14 1.45 -17.01 -18.74
C LEU A 14 2.61 -17.94 -18.29
N ASN A 15 3.17 -18.76 -19.19
CA ASN A 15 4.18 -19.78 -18.85
C ASN A 15 5.62 -19.42 -19.29
N THR A 16 5.91 -18.16 -19.63
CA THR A 16 7.30 -17.74 -19.84
C THR A 16 8.00 -17.63 -18.49
N PRO A 17 9.20 -18.23 -18.30
CA PRO A 17 9.96 -18.05 -17.08
C PRO A 17 10.44 -16.60 -17.03
N LEU A 18 9.69 -15.74 -16.33
CA LEU A 18 10.17 -14.42 -15.98
C LEU A 18 11.33 -14.59 -15.01
N SER A 19 12.49 -14.05 -15.40
CA SER A 19 13.64 -13.90 -14.52
C SER A 19 13.19 -13.31 -13.19
N LEU A 20 13.47 -14.02 -12.09
CA LEU A 20 13.14 -13.61 -10.74
C LEU A 20 14.04 -12.43 -10.34
N LEU A 21 13.65 -11.22 -10.73
CA LEU A 21 14.19 -9.99 -10.16
C LEU A 21 13.64 -9.88 -8.73
N ALA A 22 14.47 -9.45 -7.79
CA ALA A 22 14.08 -9.28 -6.40
C ALA A 22 12.80 -8.44 -6.30
N GLN A 23 11.85 -8.89 -5.47
CA GLN A 23 10.53 -8.29 -5.38
C GLN A 23 10.44 -7.40 -4.14
N ASP A 24 10.02 -6.16 -4.35
CA ASP A 24 9.61 -5.27 -3.27
C ASP A 24 8.52 -5.91 -2.37
N PRO A 25 8.37 -5.47 -1.11
CA PRO A 25 7.34 -5.98 -0.21
C PRO A 25 5.91 -5.88 -0.77
N GLN A 26 5.31 -7.01 -1.14
CA GLN A 26 3.95 -7.02 -1.70
C GLN A 26 2.85 -7.15 -0.64
N PHE A 27 2.03 -6.11 -0.42
CA PHE A 27 0.94 -6.18 0.55
C PHE A 27 -0.25 -7.03 0.07
N THR A 28 -0.78 -7.89 0.94
CA THR A 28 -2.02 -8.65 0.67
C THR A 28 -3.25 -7.74 0.57
N GLN A 29 -3.26 -6.63 1.31
CA GLN A 29 -4.26 -5.57 1.22
C GLN A 29 -3.69 -4.36 0.45
N PHE A 30 -3.31 -4.56 -0.81
CA PHE A 30 -2.69 -3.50 -1.63
C PHE A 30 -3.56 -2.22 -1.72
N TYR A 31 -4.89 -2.35 -1.70
CA TYR A 31 -5.83 -1.22 -1.74
C TYR A 31 -5.78 -0.34 -0.48
N ALA A 32 -5.31 -0.88 0.65
CA ALA A 32 -5.19 -0.16 1.91
C ALA A 32 -3.92 0.71 1.96
N ASN A 33 -2.99 0.52 1.01
CA ASN A 33 -1.71 1.25 0.91
C ASN A 33 -1.64 2.01 -0.43
N PRO A 34 -2.48 3.04 -0.61
CA PRO A 34 -2.69 3.72 -1.88
C PRO A 34 -1.45 4.45 -2.40
N LEU A 35 -0.68 5.09 -1.51
CA LEU A 35 0.55 5.81 -1.87
C LEU A 35 1.66 4.85 -2.30
N TYR A 36 1.69 3.64 -1.73
CA TYR A 36 2.61 2.57 -2.13
C TYR A 36 2.19 1.91 -3.46
N LEU A 37 0.88 1.85 -3.73
CA LEU A 37 0.31 1.26 -4.94
C LEU A 37 0.52 2.18 -6.16
N ASN A 38 0.21 3.47 -6.03
CA ASN A 38 0.32 4.45 -7.10
C ASN A 38 0.36 5.88 -6.55
N PRO A 39 1.38 6.72 -6.85
CA PRO A 39 1.42 8.10 -6.39
C PRO A 39 0.23 8.94 -6.89
N ALA A 40 -0.43 8.56 -7.99
CA ALA A 40 -1.64 9.23 -8.47
C ALA A 40 -2.87 9.02 -7.57
N LEU A 41 -2.83 8.06 -6.63
CA LEU A 41 -3.88 7.84 -5.63
C LEU A 41 -3.78 8.78 -4.42
N THR A 42 -2.76 9.64 -4.37
CA THR A 42 -2.60 10.65 -3.32
C THR A 42 -3.78 11.64 -3.34
N GLY A 43 -4.47 11.76 -2.21
CA GLY A 43 -5.69 12.56 -2.09
C GLY A 43 -6.85 12.08 -2.97
N ALA A 44 -6.86 10.82 -3.42
CA ALA A 44 -7.94 10.28 -4.25
C ALA A 44 -9.26 10.10 -3.48
N SER A 45 -9.21 10.07 -2.14
CA SER A 45 -10.39 10.10 -1.25
C SER A 45 -11.09 11.46 -1.20
N GLU A 46 -10.49 12.52 -1.79
CA GLU A 46 -10.97 13.91 -1.70
C GLU A 46 -11.04 14.48 -0.27
N LEU A 47 -10.46 13.76 0.69
CA LEU A 47 -10.41 14.06 2.11
C LEU A 47 -9.01 13.78 2.65
N THR A 48 -8.72 14.22 3.87
CA THR A 48 -7.53 13.75 4.60
C THR A 48 -7.69 12.27 4.96
N ARG A 49 -6.71 11.46 4.59
CA ARG A 49 -6.65 10.03 4.93
C ARG A 49 -5.37 9.75 5.70
N VAL A 50 -5.49 8.98 6.77
CA VAL A 50 -4.37 8.45 7.55
C VAL A 50 -4.53 6.94 7.59
N GLY A 51 -3.42 6.21 7.44
CA GLY A 51 -3.43 4.76 7.56
C GLY A 51 -2.14 4.25 8.17
N VAL A 52 -2.27 3.12 8.86
CA VAL A 52 -1.16 2.36 9.42
C VAL A 52 -1.35 0.89 9.05
N GLY A 53 -0.24 0.21 8.78
CA GLY A 53 -0.20 -1.17 8.35
C GLY A 53 0.95 -1.88 9.03
N TYR A 54 0.67 -3.11 9.46
CA TYR A 54 1.67 -4.04 9.96
C TYR A 54 1.51 -5.36 9.24
N ARG A 55 2.63 -5.95 8.84
CA ARG A 55 2.68 -7.26 8.23
C ARG A 55 3.78 -8.08 8.85
N ASN A 56 3.45 -9.33 9.17
CA ASN A 56 4.38 -10.34 9.63
C ASN A 56 4.27 -11.57 8.73
N GLN A 57 5.30 -11.87 7.95
CA GLN A 57 5.35 -13.04 7.07
C GLN A 57 6.22 -14.13 7.65
N TRP A 58 5.77 -15.37 7.46
CA TRP A 58 6.45 -16.58 7.94
C TRP A 58 6.88 -16.51 9.41
N PRO A 59 5.97 -16.13 10.33
CA PRO A 59 6.31 -15.97 11.75
C PRO A 59 6.87 -17.24 12.40
N ALA A 60 6.49 -18.42 11.89
CA ALA A 60 6.88 -19.72 12.43
C ALA A 60 8.29 -20.18 12.02
N LEU A 61 8.92 -19.54 11.03
CA LEU A 61 10.22 -19.99 10.49
C LEU A 61 11.43 -19.42 11.23
N GLY A 62 11.26 -18.64 12.30
CA GLY A 62 12.36 -17.98 13.03
C GLY A 62 13.04 -16.83 12.27
N TYR A 63 12.82 -16.72 10.95
CA TYR A 63 13.34 -15.67 10.06
C TYR A 63 12.19 -14.92 9.39
N ASN A 64 11.33 -14.29 10.20
CA ASN A 64 10.14 -13.63 9.70
C ASN A 64 10.42 -12.29 9.02
N PHE A 65 9.59 -11.92 8.05
CA PHE A 65 9.63 -10.59 7.42
C PHE A 65 8.63 -9.69 8.11
N ARG A 66 9.10 -8.58 8.67
CA ARG A 66 8.27 -7.60 9.38
C ARG A 66 8.27 -6.30 8.61
N THR A 67 7.10 -5.94 8.10
CA THR A 67 6.86 -4.68 7.39
C THR A 67 5.97 -3.78 8.24
N TYR A 68 6.41 -2.56 8.48
CA TYR A 68 5.61 -1.47 9.04
C TYR A 68 5.39 -0.43 7.95
N TYR A 69 4.18 0.07 7.87
CA TYR A 69 3.80 1.10 6.93
C TYR A 69 2.89 2.11 7.62
N ALA A 70 3.12 3.39 7.36
CA ALA A 70 2.20 4.44 7.78
C ALA A 70 2.16 5.52 6.72
N TYR A 71 1.00 6.15 6.56
CA TYR A 71 0.85 7.21 5.60
C TYR A 71 -0.20 8.23 6.03
N VAL A 72 -0.05 9.42 5.48
CA VAL A 72 -1.02 10.50 5.52
C VAL A 72 -1.10 11.13 4.14
N ASP A 73 -2.31 11.38 3.65
CA ASP A 73 -2.53 12.18 2.47
C ASP A 73 -3.69 13.15 2.67
N HIS A 74 -3.67 14.26 1.94
CA HIS A 74 -4.69 15.28 1.98
C HIS A 74 -4.97 15.78 0.57
N PHE A 75 -6.25 15.92 0.23
CA PHE A 75 -6.70 16.58 -0.99
C PHE A 75 -7.14 18.01 -0.69
N SER A 76 -6.57 18.96 -1.41
CA SER A 76 -6.97 20.36 -1.37
C SER A 76 -7.86 20.69 -2.56
N PRO A 77 -9.16 21.00 -2.35
CA PRO A 77 -10.06 21.38 -3.43
C PRO A 77 -9.65 22.67 -4.14
N TRP A 78 -9.04 23.62 -3.43
CA TRP A 78 -8.60 24.91 -3.99
C TRP A 78 -7.54 24.75 -5.07
N TYR A 79 -6.60 23.82 -4.86
CA TYR A 79 -5.54 23.53 -5.81
C TYR A 79 -5.83 22.30 -6.66
N ASN A 80 -6.99 21.65 -6.46
CA ASN A 80 -7.39 20.43 -7.13
C ASN A 80 -6.28 19.36 -7.14
N SER A 81 -5.56 19.27 -6.02
CA SER A 81 -4.34 18.47 -5.88
C SER A 81 -4.30 17.75 -4.53
N GLY A 82 -3.58 16.63 -4.50
CA GLY A 82 -3.30 15.86 -3.31
C GLY A 82 -1.81 15.87 -2.99
N VAL A 83 -1.49 16.00 -1.72
CA VAL A 83 -0.15 15.79 -1.16
C VAL A 83 -0.20 14.63 -0.18
N GLY A 84 0.88 13.86 -0.09
CA GLY A 84 0.92 12.73 0.82
C GLY A 84 2.32 12.31 1.18
N LEU A 85 2.46 11.82 2.40
CA LEU A 85 3.68 11.31 3.00
C LEU A 85 3.44 9.87 3.41
N ALA A 86 4.36 8.98 3.05
CA ALA A 86 4.37 7.59 3.50
C ALA A 86 5.72 7.25 4.09
N VAL A 87 5.73 6.45 5.15
CA VAL A 87 6.92 5.86 5.73
C VAL A 87 6.76 4.35 5.72
N MET A 88 7.84 3.67 5.40
CA MET A 88 7.87 2.21 5.34
C MET A 88 9.15 1.71 5.97
N SER A 89 9.06 0.62 6.72
CA SER A 89 10.22 -0.10 7.22
C SER A 89 9.99 -1.58 7.05
N ASP A 90 10.93 -2.25 6.38
CA ASP A 90 10.91 -3.69 6.21
C ASP A 90 12.19 -4.29 6.79
N ARG A 91 12.05 -5.41 7.49
CA ARG A 91 13.17 -6.18 8.04
C ARG A 91 12.97 -7.66 7.75
N ALA A 92 13.96 -8.24 7.09
CA ALA A 92 14.04 -9.64 6.72
C ALA A 92 14.83 -10.45 7.77
N GLY A 93 14.13 -11.32 8.50
CA GLY A 93 14.72 -12.29 9.40
C GLY A 93 15.57 -11.70 10.53
N ASP A 94 16.47 -12.53 11.05
CA ASP A 94 17.33 -12.22 12.20
C ASP A 94 18.68 -11.58 11.80
N LEU A 95 19.01 -11.69 10.51
CA LEU A 95 20.17 -11.06 9.87
C LEU A 95 20.04 -9.53 9.77
N SER A 96 18.89 -8.98 10.16
CA SER A 96 18.62 -7.55 10.20
C SER A 96 18.78 -6.81 8.87
N LEU A 97 18.88 -7.55 7.75
CA LEU A 97 18.79 -7.00 6.41
C LEU A 97 17.42 -6.35 6.27
N GLY A 98 17.40 -5.12 5.81
CA GLY A 98 16.15 -4.41 5.63
C GLY A 98 16.36 -3.04 5.06
N PHE A 99 15.24 -2.34 4.91
CA PHE A 99 15.27 -0.96 4.52
C PHE A 99 14.23 -0.15 5.29
N SER A 100 14.48 1.15 5.36
CA SER A 100 13.51 2.11 5.86
C SER A 100 13.47 3.30 4.92
N GLY A 101 12.27 3.72 4.56
CA GLY A 101 12.03 4.69 3.51
C GLY A 101 10.98 5.70 3.91
N VAL A 102 11.17 6.94 3.46
CA VAL A 102 10.14 7.99 3.49
C VAL A 102 9.86 8.40 2.05
N HIS A 103 8.59 8.43 1.66
CA HIS A 103 8.15 8.84 0.34
C HIS A 103 7.19 10.02 0.45
N LEU A 104 7.52 11.10 -0.27
CA LEU A 104 6.62 12.21 -0.53
C LEU A 104 5.97 11.97 -1.90
N SER A 105 4.68 12.25 -1.99
CA SER A 105 3.89 12.07 -3.20
C SER A 105 3.00 13.28 -3.46
N TYR A 106 2.78 13.57 -4.73
CA TYR A 106 1.88 14.62 -5.20
C TYR A 106 1.06 14.10 -6.37
N ALA A 107 -0.22 14.43 -6.41
CA ALA A 107 -1.11 14.12 -7.52
C ALA A 107 -1.99 15.33 -7.86
N TYR A 108 -2.23 15.56 -9.15
CA TYR A 108 -3.15 16.60 -9.61
C TYR A 108 -4.39 15.95 -10.20
N LYS A 109 -5.59 16.52 -10.01
CA LYS A 109 -6.84 15.97 -10.55
C LYS A 109 -7.28 16.74 -11.78
N LEU A 110 -7.06 16.21 -12.98
CA LEU A 110 -7.52 16.82 -14.24
C LEU A 110 -8.92 16.33 -14.58
N TRP A 111 -9.87 17.24 -14.80
CA TRP A 111 -11.14 16.90 -15.42
C TRP A 111 -10.98 16.90 -16.94
N LEU A 112 -11.11 15.74 -17.56
CA LEU A 112 -11.10 15.61 -19.03
C LEU A 112 -12.50 15.81 -19.61
N SER A 113 -13.52 15.43 -18.84
CA SER A 113 -14.94 15.58 -19.16
C SER A 113 -15.76 15.52 -17.87
N PRO A 114 -17.06 15.88 -17.88
CA PRO A 114 -17.89 15.81 -16.67
C PRO A 114 -17.97 14.41 -16.02
N ASN A 115 -17.67 13.36 -16.79
CA ASN A 115 -17.72 11.98 -16.34
C ASN A 115 -16.34 11.32 -16.21
N TRP A 116 -15.27 12.01 -16.59
CA TRP A 116 -13.91 11.45 -16.65
C TRP A 116 -12.90 12.40 -16.05
N ALA A 117 -12.13 11.90 -15.10
CA ALA A 117 -10.98 12.57 -14.53
C ALA A 117 -9.72 11.74 -14.74
N PHE A 118 -8.60 12.40 -14.97
CA PHE A 118 -7.29 11.80 -14.99
C PHE A 118 -6.45 12.40 -13.86
N ARG A 119 -5.77 11.54 -13.10
CA ARG A 119 -4.87 11.95 -12.02
C ARG A 119 -3.46 11.53 -12.38
N PRO A 120 -2.60 12.41 -12.89
CA PRO A 120 -1.16 12.16 -12.88
C PRO A 120 -0.63 12.38 -11.45
N GLY A 121 0.35 11.56 -11.06
CA GLY A 121 1.06 11.71 -9.80
C GLY A 121 2.52 11.31 -9.91
N PHE A 122 3.32 11.86 -9.01
CA PHE A 122 4.72 11.53 -8.87
C PHE A 122 5.08 11.36 -7.40
N SER A 123 6.16 10.64 -7.13
CA SER A 123 6.71 10.44 -5.81
C SER A 123 8.22 10.54 -5.81
N VAL A 124 8.75 11.07 -4.72
CA VAL A 124 10.17 11.06 -4.39
C VAL A 124 10.34 10.37 -3.04
N GLY A 125 11.25 9.42 -2.98
CA GLY A 125 11.56 8.61 -1.82
C GLY A 125 13.01 8.78 -1.40
N TYR A 126 13.25 8.71 -0.10
CA TYR A 126 14.57 8.52 0.48
C TYR A 126 14.58 7.18 1.22
N LEU A 127 15.38 6.24 0.74
CA LEU A 127 15.50 4.88 1.22
C LEU A 127 16.85 4.71 1.93
N ASN A 128 16.82 4.00 3.05
CA ASN A 128 18.00 3.63 3.82
C ASN A 128 18.04 2.11 3.89
N TYR A 129 18.97 1.50 3.17
CA TYR A 129 19.25 0.08 3.26
C TYR A 129 20.33 -0.16 4.30
N GLY A 130 20.18 -1.23 5.07
CA GLY A 130 21.17 -1.61 6.07
C GLY A 130 21.25 -3.12 6.19
N LEU A 131 22.47 -3.59 6.41
CA LEU A 131 22.77 -4.97 6.75
C LEU A 131 23.71 -4.98 7.95
N ASP A 132 23.37 -5.78 8.95
CA ASP A 132 24.20 -5.99 10.11
C ASP A 132 25.05 -7.25 9.91
N ALA A 133 26.25 -7.08 9.35
CA ALA A 133 27.13 -8.22 9.08
C ALA A 133 27.67 -8.92 10.33
N SER A 134 27.57 -8.31 11.52
CA SER A 134 27.99 -8.97 12.77
C SER A 134 27.14 -10.20 13.12
N ARG A 135 25.92 -10.25 12.58
CA ARG A 135 24.98 -11.37 12.73
C ARG A 135 25.03 -12.36 11.58
N ILE A 136 25.78 -12.08 10.52
CA ILE A 136 25.99 -13.02 9.43
C ILE A 136 26.98 -14.08 9.89
N ARG A 137 26.60 -15.34 9.73
CA ARG A 137 27.49 -16.49 9.91
C ARG A 137 27.99 -16.89 8.52
N ALA A 138 29.21 -16.51 8.20
CA ALA A 138 29.81 -16.81 6.90
C ALA A 138 30.32 -18.26 6.87
N SER A 139 30.34 -18.89 5.70
CA SER A 139 30.92 -20.22 5.54
C SER A 139 32.40 -20.27 5.91
N SER A 140 33.12 -19.15 5.82
CA SER A 140 34.52 -19.02 6.24
C SER A 140 34.74 -19.14 7.75
N GLN A 141 33.68 -19.04 8.55
CA GLN A 141 33.71 -19.19 10.00
C GLN A 141 33.44 -20.64 10.46
N PHE A 142 33.20 -21.55 9.52
CA PHE A 142 33.02 -22.96 9.81
C PHE A 142 34.25 -23.76 9.37
N GLY A 143 34.86 -24.47 10.31
CA GLY A 143 35.96 -25.39 10.03
C GLY A 143 35.50 -26.62 9.23
N PRO A 144 36.42 -27.38 8.61
CA PRO A 144 36.09 -28.64 7.92
C PRO A 144 35.43 -29.70 8.81
N ASP A 145 35.59 -29.56 10.13
CA ASP A 145 34.99 -30.38 11.18
C ASP A 145 33.61 -29.87 11.65
N GLY A 146 33.11 -28.78 11.07
CA GLY A 146 31.86 -28.13 11.45
C GLY A 146 31.95 -27.24 12.70
N SER A 147 33.16 -27.03 13.25
CA SER A 147 33.36 -26.10 14.37
C SER A 147 33.13 -24.65 13.94
N TYR A 148 32.49 -23.86 14.80
CA TYR A 148 32.25 -22.43 14.54
C TYR A 148 33.31 -21.57 15.22
N ASP A 149 34.09 -20.84 14.43
CA ASP A 149 35.06 -19.85 14.91
C ASP A 149 34.50 -18.42 14.73
N PRO A 150 34.04 -17.77 15.81
CA PRO A 150 33.52 -16.41 15.75
C PRO A 150 34.59 -15.34 15.45
N THR A 151 35.87 -15.68 15.56
CA THR A 151 36.99 -14.74 15.36
C THR A 151 37.54 -14.77 13.93
N ALA A 152 37.20 -15.81 13.16
CA ALA A 152 37.52 -15.90 11.75
C ALA A 152 36.87 -14.75 10.97
N ALA A 153 37.64 -14.11 10.09
CA ALA A 153 37.15 -13.04 9.25
C ALA A 153 36.01 -13.57 8.36
N THR A 154 34.85 -12.91 8.41
CA THR A 154 33.72 -13.22 7.53
C THR A 154 34.04 -12.96 6.06
N GLY A 155 35.09 -12.18 5.77
CA GLY A 155 35.41 -11.68 4.43
C GLY A 155 34.39 -10.68 3.89
N LEU A 156 33.36 -10.35 4.69
CA LEU A 156 32.28 -9.43 4.36
C LEU A 156 32.58 -8.09 5.02
N ALA A 157 33.10 -7.13 4.24
CA ALA A 157 33.26 -5.75 4.66
C ALA A 157 31.90 -5.02 4.56
N VAL A 158 30.90 -5.46 5.33
CA VAL A 158 29.53 -4.96 5.17
C VAL A 158 29.01 -4.40 6.49
N ASN A 159 29.50 -3.22 6.85
CA ASN A 159 28.82 -2.38 7.85
C ASN A 159 28.44 -1.06 7.16
N GLU A 160 27.67 -1.19 6.09
CA GLU A 160 27.35 -0.13 5.16
C GLU A 160 25.87 0.20 5.30
N THR A 161 25.56 1.44 5.66
CA THR A 161 24.22 2.00 5.47
C THR A 161 24.22 2.69 4.11
N LEU A 162 23.32 2.27 3.25
CA LEU A 162 23.23 2.78 1.89
C LEU A 162 22.01 3.70 1.77
N HIS A 163 22.26 4.92 1.32
CA HIS A 163 21.23 5.95 1.15
C HIS A 163 20.88 6.09 -0.33
N LEU A 164 19.62 5.84 -0.67
CA LEU A 164 19.14 5.85 -2.05
C LEU A 164 18.00 6.86 -2.19
N LEU A 165 18.05 7.60 -3.29
CA LEU A 165 16.87 8.32 -3.77
C LEU A 165 16.03 7.36 -4.60
N ASP A 166 14.72 7.44 -4.48
CA ASP A 166 13.77 6.68 -5.31
C ASP A 166 12.79 7.63 -6.00
N LEU A 167 12.56 7.43 -7.29
CA LEU A 167 11.62 8.24 -8.07
C LEU A 167 10.52 7.36 -8.64
N GLY A 168 9.28 7.83 -8.54
CA GLY A 168 8.11 7.14 -9.07
C GLY A 168 7.13 8.07 -9.76
N VAL A 169 6.41 7.53 -10.73
CA VAL A 169 5.32 8.21 -11.44
C VAL A 169 4.14 7.27 -11.58
N GLY A 170 2.96 7.84 -11.75
CA GLY A 170 1.77 7.07 -12.02
C GLY A 170 0.61 7.91 -12.53
N GLY A 171 -0.39 7.21 -13.03
CA GLY A 171 -1.61 7.78 -13.57
C GLY A 171 -2.82 6.96 -13.13
N VAL A 172 -3.94 7.63 -12.86
CA VAL A 172 -5.24 6.98 -12.64
C VAL A 172 -6.29 7.68 -13.48
N PHE A 173 -6.97 6.93 -14.34
CA PHE A 173 -8.20 7.34 -14.98
C PHE A 173 -9.39 6.93 -14.11
N HIS A 174 -10.24 7.89 -13.79
CA HIS A 174 -11.46 7.72 -13.02
C HIS A 174 -12.66 8.09 -13.90
N GLY A 175 -13.59 7.16 -14.06
CA GLY A 175 -14.92 7.41 -14.60
C GLY A 175 -16.02 7.00 -13.63
N LYS A 176 -17.30 7.21 -14.02
CA LYS A 176 -18.48 6.89 -13.18
C LYS A 176 -18.54 5.44 -12.70
N ASN A 177 -18.13 4.50 -13.56
CA ASN A 177 -18.25 3.07 -13.31
C ASN A 177 -16.92 2.33 -13.46
N LEU A 178 -15.91 2.94 -14.08
CA LEU A 178 -14.63 2.29 -14.39
C LEU A 178 -13.51 3.16 -13.85
N TRP A 179 -12.51 2.53 -13.25
CA TRP A 179 -11.25 3.18 -12.97
C TRP A 179 -10.10 2.23 -13.33
N VAL A 180 -9.01 2.81 -13.82
CA VAL A 180 -7.79 2.09 -14.18
C VAL A 180 -6.60 2.95 -13.82
N GLY A 181 -5.56 2.32 -13.30
CA GLY A 181 -4.35 2.99 -12.85
C GLY A 181 -3.11 2.18 -13.19
N TYR A 182 -2.03 2.92 -13.39
CA TYR A 182 -0.71 2.38 -13.66
C TYR A 182 0.35 3.25 -12.98
N SER A 183 1.39 2.62 -12.44
CA SER A 183 2.52 3.30 -11.81
C SER A 183 3.83 2.55 -12.07
N VAL A 184 4.91 3.32 -12.08
CA VAL A 184 6.28 2.85 -12.21
C VAL A 184 7.13 3.52 -11.14
N TYR A 185 7.91 2.74 -10.40
CA TYR A 185 8.86 3.20 -9.39
C TYR A 185 10.29 2.79 -9.76
N HIS A 186 11.29 3.31 -9.03
CA HIS A 186 12.72 3.09 -9.29
C HIS A 186 13.19 3.68 -10.62
N LEU A 187 12.59 4.78 -11.06
CA LEU A 187 12.89 5.42 -12.35
C LEU A 187 14.35 5.86 -12.50
N ASN A 188 15.03 6.08 -11.38
CA ASN A 188 16.43 6.47 -11.32
C ASN A 188 17.38 5.28 -11.12
N PHE A 189 16.90 4.03 -11.26
CA PHE A 189 17.68 2.79 -11.16
C PHE A 189 18.71 2.82 -10.01
N PRO A 190 18.28 3.08 -8.76
CA PRO A 190 19.21 3.22 -7.65
C PRO A 190 20.03 1.94 -7.47
N ASN A 191 21.34 2.08 -7.26
CA ASN A 191 22.23 0.95 -6.97
C ASN A 191 22.02 0.53 -5.52
N GLN A 192 21.44 -0.64 -5.27
CA GLN A 192 21.13 -1.18 -3.93
C GLN A 192 22.25 -2.07 -3.34
N SER A 193 23.41 -2.11 -3.99
CA SER A 193 24.51 -2.97 -3.55
C SER A 193 25.11 -2.53 -2.22
N LEU A 194 25.14 -3.46 -1.26
CA LEU A 194 25.77 -3.29 0.05
C LEU A 194 27.22 -3.79 0.09
N ILE A 195 27.69 -4.41 -1.00
CA ILE A 195 29.00 -5.09 -1.06
C ILE A 195 29.92 -4.50 -2.15
N GLY A 196 29.57 -3.33 -2.69
CA GLY A 196 30.38 -2.62 -3.69
C GLY A 196 30.28 -3.15 -5.11
N SER A 197 29.49 -4.19 -5.38
CA SER A 197 29.11 -4.60 -6.75
C SER A 197 28.10 -3.63 -7.37
N GLU A 198 27.88 -3.68 -8.69
CA GLU A 198 26.70 -3.02 -9.29
C GLU A 198 25.48 -3.91 -9.13
N ASP A 199 24.48 -3.45 -8.38
CA ASP A 199 23.15 -4.07 -8.31
C ASP A 199 22.09 -2.99 -8.44
N GLN A 200 21.64 -2.73 -9.67
CA GLN A 200 20.63 -1.71 -9.94
C GLN A 200 19.23 -2.23 -9.65
N MET A 201 18.45 -1.47 -8.89
CA MET A 201 17.03 -1.78 -8.69
C MET A 201 16.29 -1.75 -10.03
N ALA A 202 15.58 -2.83 -10.32
CA ALA A 202 14.71 -2.93 -11.48
C ALA A 202 13.49 -2.00 -11.33
N LEU A 203 12.93 -1.55 -12.46
CA LEU A 203 11.68 -0.80 -12.44
C LEU A 203 10.56 -1.63 -11.82
N ARG A 204 9.85 -1.05 -10.85
CA ARG A 204 8.65 -1.67 -10.28
C ARG A 204 7.42 -1.16 -10.98
N HIS A 205 6.75 -2.06 -11.69
CA HIS A 205 5.49 -1.79 -12.38
C HIS A 205 4.30 -2.20 -11.52
N SER A 206 3.24 -1.38 -11.51
CA SER A 206 1.98 -1.70 -10.82
C SER A 206 0.80 -1.28 -11.69
N ALA A 207 -0.10 -2.23 -11.95
CA ALA A 207 -1.33 -2.02 -12.70
C ALA A 207 -2.52 -2.43 -11.84
N HIS A 208 -3.57 -1.60 -11.80
CA HIS A 208 -4.76 -1.81 -10.98
C HIS A 208 -5.98 -1.22 -11.69
N GLY A 209 -7.16 -1.77 -11.42
CA GLY A 209 -8.40 -1.29 -12.00
C GLY A 209 -9.61 -1.88 -11.30
N GLY A 210 -10.77 -1.30 -11.55
CA GLY A 210 -12.02 -1.81 -10.99
C GLY A 210 -13.24 -1.27 -11.72
N TYR A 211 -14.31 -2.06 -11.68
CA TYR A 211 -15.60 -1.72 -12.27
C TYR A 211 -16.70 -1.74 -11.21
N LYS A 212 -17.51 -0.69 -11.16
CA LYS A 212 -18.65 -0.54 -10.26
C LYS A 212 -19.94 -0.91 -10.98
N TRP A 213 -20.47 -2.08 -10.63
CA TRP A 213 -21.80 -2.54 -11.03
C TRP A 213 -22.81 -2.25 -9.91
N LYS A 214 -23.94 -1.60 -10.22
CA LYS A 214 -25.05 -1.43 -9.26
C LYS A 214 -26.04 -2.58 -9.43
N PHE A 215 -26.15 -3.46 -8.44
CA PHE A 215 -26.97 -4.69 -8.55
C PHE A 215 -28.48 -4.51 -8.28
N SER A 216 -28.94 -3.46 -7.61
CA SER A 216 -30.38 -3.15 -7.45
C SER A 216 -30.56 -1.76 -6.80
N SER A 217 -31.67 -1.07 -7.09
CA SER A 217 -32.05 0.24 -6.51
C SER A 217 -33.17 0.15 -5.47
N GLN A 218 -33.50 -1.05 -4.97
CA GLN A 218 -34.52 -1.18 -3.93
C GLN A 218 -33.94 -0.78 -2.57
N MET A 219 -34.28 0.43 -2.12
CA MET A 219 -34.23 0.76 -0.70
C MET A 219 -35.31 -0.07 0.00
N VAL A 220 -34.90 -1.16 0.65
CA VAL A 220 -35.71 -1.67 1.76
C VAL A 220 -35.49 -0.68 2.90
N GLU A 221 -36.47 0.17 3.17
CA GLU A 221 -36.57 0.90 4.43
C GLU A 221 -36.70 -0.12 5.57
N GLY A 222 -35.57 -0.67 6.00
CA GLY A 222 -35.46 -1.33 7.28
C GLY A 222 -35.59 -0.25 8.34
N ARG A 223 -36.80 -0.04 8.87
CA ARG A 223 -37.00 0.68 10.12
C ARG A 223 -36.31 -0.11 11.22
N PHE A 224 -35.03 0.19 11.47
CA PHE A 224 -34.35 -0.22 12.67
C PHE A 224 -34.93 0.61 13.81
N PHE A 225 -35.83 -0.01 14.59
CA PHE A 225 -36.26 0.53 15.87
C PHE A 225 -35.04 0.52 16.80
N TYR A 226 -34.36 1.66 16.93
CA TYR A 226 -33.55 1.92 18.12
C TYR A 226 -34.52 2.25 19.26
N GLY A 227 -34.84 1.25 20.07
CA GLY A 227 -35.45 1.44 21.37
C GLY A 227 -34.45 2.13 22.30
N GLY A 228 -34.32 3.45 22.19
CA GLY A 228 -33.68 4.28 23.19
C GLY A 228 -34.75 4.81 24.13
N THR A 229 -34.81 4.29 25.36
CA THR A 229 -35.54 4.94 26.45
C THR A 229 -34.91 6.29 26.72
N ARG A 230 -35.49 7.34 26.16
CA ARG A 230 -35.16 8.73 26.50
C ARG A 230 -35.75 8.99 27.89
N THR A 231 -34.96 8.80 28.94
CA THR A 231 -35.27 9.38 30.25
C THR A 231 -35.12 10.89 30.13
N GLN A 232 -36.23 11.59 29.90
CA GLN A 232 -36.29 13.04 30.13
C GLN A 232 -36.17 13.28 31.64
N PRO A 233 -35.28 14.18 32.11
CA PRO A 233 -35.39 14.72 33.45
C PRO A 233 -36.69 15.52 33.53
N GLY A 234 -37.51 15.21 34.54
CA GLY A 234 -38.86 15.76 34.67
C GLY A 234 -38.90 17.29 34.70
N SER A 235 -39.73 17.87 33.84
CA SER A 235 -40.44 19.09 34.16
C SER A 235 -41.85 18.70 34.58
N SER A 236 -42.14 19.00 35.84
CA SER A 236 -43.37 18.73 36.55
C SER A 236 -44.59 19.34 35.89
N SER A 237 -45.69 18.60 35.97
CA SER A 237 -47.08 19.05 36.07
C SER A 237 -47.67 19.91 34.95
N GLU A 238 -48.45 19.28 34.07
CA GLU A 238 -49.80 19.79 33.80
C GLU A 238 -50.79 18.64 33.64
N LEU A 239 -51.84 18.70 34.46
CA LEU A 239 -52.86 17.69 34.62
C LEU A 239 -53.70 17.53 33.34
N GLN A 240 -53.92 16.28 32.95
CA GLN A 240 -55.06 15.89 32.13
C GLN A 240 -56.38 16.26 32.82
N LYS A 241 -57.33 16.81 32.07
CA LYS A 241 -58.76 16.63 32.32
C LYS A 241 -59.44 15.93 31.13
N PRO A 242 -60.48 15.12 31.37
CA PRO A 242 -60.91 14.06 30.47
C PRO A 242 -61.98 14.49 29.46
N ARG A 243 -62.07 13.65 28.42
CA ARG A 243 -63.03 13.55 27.31
C ARG A 243 -64.46 14.06 27.58
N THR A 244 -65.06 14.65 26.55
CA THR A 244 -66.48 14.45 26.22
C THR A 244 -66.69 14.30 24.71
N PHE A 245 -67.71 13.50 24.38
CA PHE A 245 -68.15 12.99 23.09
C PHE A 245 -68.71 14.08 22.14
N ALA A 246 -68.73 13.76 20.83
CA ALA A 246 -69.40 14.40 19.68
C ALA A 246 -70.94 14.53 19.86
N PRO A 247 -71.79 15.00 18.89
CA PRO A 247 -71.56 15.42 17.49
C PRO A 247 -72.31 16.71 17.04
N GLY A 248 -72.04 17.17 15.82
CA GLY A 248 -72.76 18.25 15.13
C GLY A 248 -72.04 18.67 13.85
#